data_AF-A0A7K2Z758-F1
#
_entry.id   AF-A0A7K2Z758-F1
#
_cell.length_a   1.000
_cell.length_b   1.000
_cell.length_c   1.000
_cell.angle_alpha   90.00
_cell.angle_beta   90.00
_cell.angle_gamma   90.00
#
_symmetry.space_group_name_H-M   'P 1'
#
loop_
_entity.id
_entity.type
_entity.pdbx_description
1 polymer ?
#
loop_
_entity_poly.entity_id
_entity_poly.type
_entity_poly.pdbx_seq_one_letter_code
_entity_poly.pdbx_strand_id
1 'polypeptide(L)'
;MTLEVGGTGKVAVMYNAASSGFEEQSLPWTLTETVELTAAEKRVGYLVTAVPGTITAADGSLQQAPCVIKVDGKKVADNDAGKNPKGCTFTIKG
;
A
#
# COMPACT_ATOMS: atom_id res chain seq x y z
N MET A 1 1.61 -4.37 10.83
CA MET A 1 1.87 -3.86 9.47
C MET A 1 0.97 -2.68 9.21
N THR A 2 1.46 -1.69 8.46
CA THR A 2 0.67 -0.50 8.13
C THR A 2 0.80 -0.20 6.64
N LEU A 3 -0.33 0.00 5.97
CA LEU A 3 -0.43 0.55 4.62
C LEU A 3 -0.87 2.01 4.75
N GLU A 4 -0.14 2.92 4.11
CA GLU A 4 -0.47 4.34 4.07
C GLU A 4 -0.65 4.75 2.61
N VAL A 5 -1.69 5.51 2.32
CA VAL A 5 -1.92 6.16 1.03
C VAL A 5 -2.09 7.65 1.27
N GLY A 6 -1.16 8.44 0.75
CA GLY A 6 -1.16 9.90 0.86
C GLY A 6 -1.89 10.57 -0.31
N GLY A 7 -1.83 11.90 -0.35
CA GLY A 7 -2.55 12.70 -1.35
C GLY A 7 -3.85 13.26 -0.80
N THR A 8 -4.68 13.78 -1.70
CA THR A 8 -5.96 14.44 -1.38
C THR A 8 -7.06 13.95 -2.32
N GLY A 9 -8.32 14.09 -1.88
CA GLY A 9 -9.49 13.64 -2.63
C GLY A 9 -9.90 12.21 -2.29
N LYS A 10 -10.64 11.58 -3.20
CA LYS A 10 -11.10 10.20 -3.06
C LYS A 10 -10.56 9.35 -4.19
N VAL A 11 -10.05 8.17 -3.85
CA VAL A 11 -9.54 7.20 -4.81
C VAL A 11 -9.93 5.80 -4.39
N ALA A 12 -10.08 4.90 -5.36
CA ALA A 12 -10.12 3.48 -5.05
C ALA A 12 -8.74 3.01 -4.55
N VAL A 13 -8.71 2.21 -3.49
CA VAL A 13 -7.51 1.58 -2.96
C VAL A 13 -7.69 0.08 -3.00
N MET A 14 -6.88 -0.60 -3.83
CA MET A 14 -6.77 -2.05 -3.80
C MET A 14 -5.65 -2.42 -2.84
N TYR A 15 -5.89 -3.35 -1.92
CA TYR A 15 -4.88 -3.77 -0.97
C TYR A 15 -4.93 -5.27 -0.68
N ASN A 16 -3.77 -5.78 -0.29
CA ASN A 16 -3.58 -7.12 0.26
C ASN A 16 -2.64 -6.99 1.47
N ALA A 17 -3.19 -7.24 2.65
CA ALA A 17 -2.52 -7.33 3.95
C ALA A 17 -3.19 -8.49 4.71
N ALA A 18 -3.45 -8.40 6.02
CA ALA A 18 -4.14 -9.50 6.73
C ALA A 18 -5.55 -9.73 6.16
N SER A 19 -6.17 -8.66 5.70
CA SER A 19 -7.34 -8.69 4.83
C SER A 19 -7.00 -8.19 3.42
N SER A 20 -7.91 -8.42 2.47
CA SER A 20 -7.83 -7.85 1.13
C SER A 20 -9.10 -7.09 0.80
N GLY A 21 -8.98 -5.99 0.07
CA GLY A 21 -10.13 -5.17 -0.32
C GLY A 21 -9.85 -4.32 -1.55
N PHE A 22 -10.93 -3.79 -2.11
CA PHE A 22 -10.90 -2.79 -3.18
C PHE A 22 -12.07 -1.83 -3.00
N GLU A 23 -11.79 -0.66 -2.44
CA GLU A 23 -12.83 0.28 -2.01
C GLU A 23 -12.41 1.73 -2.24
N GLU A 24 -13.38 2.62 -2.45
CA GLU A 24 -13.14 4.06 -2.49
C GLU A 24 -12.84 4.58 -1.09
N GLN A 25 -11.69 5.25 -0.94
CA GLN A 25 -11.21 5.80 0.32
C GLN A 25 -10.93 7.29 0.16
N SER A 26 -11.14 8.05 1.24
CA SER A 26 -10.73 9.46 1.31
C SER A 26 -9.27 9.53 1.75
N LEU A 27 -8.50 10.41 1.12
CA LEU A 27 -7.07 10.56 1.39
C LEU A 27 -6.79 11.70 2.39
N PRO A 28 -5.80 11.56 3.29
CA PRO A 28 -4.93 10.39 3.45
C PRO A 28 -5.65 9.21 4.12
N TRP A 29 -5.30 7.99 3.68
CA TRP A 29 -5.88 6.75 4.19
C TRP A 29 -4.80 5.85 4.80
N THR A 30 -5.15 5.16 5.89
CA THR A 30 -4.25 4.26 6.60
C THR A 30 -5.00 2.98 7.01
N LEU A 31 -4.37 1.84 6.77
CA LEU A 31 -4.81 0.53 7.28
C LEU A 31 -3.70 -0.07 8.13
N THR A 32 -4.02 -0.46 9.36
CA THR A 32 -3.08 -1.16 10.25
C THR A 32 -3.65 -2.51 10.63
N GLU A 33 -2.89 -3.56 10.34
CA GLU A 33 -3.29 -4.94 10.58
C GLU A 33 -2.10 -5.79 11.05
N THR A 34 -2.41 -6.87 11.76
CA THR A 34 -1.44 -7.90 12.15
C THR A 34 -1.51 -9.03 11.14
N VAL A 35 -0.41 -9.30 10.45
CA VAL A 35 -0.30 -10.43 9.52
C VAL A 35 0.37 -11.59 10.25
N GLU A 36 -0.39 -12.66 10.46
CA GLU A 36 0.11 -13.91 11.02
C GLU A 36 0.47 -14.87 9.89
N LEU A 37 1.76 -15.15 9.72
CA LEU A 37 2.24 -16.04 8.67
C LEU A 37 2.17 -17.51 9.10
N THR A 38 1.56 -18.33 8.24
CA THR A 38 1.64 -19.79 8.32
C THR A 38 3.06 -20.29 8.07
N ALA A 39 3.34 -21.56 8.39
CA ALA A 39 4.64 -22.18 8.11
C ALA A 39 4.98 -22.18 6.61
N ALA A 40 3.97 -22.32 5.74
CA ALA A 40 4.16 -22.26 4.30
C ALA A 40 4.53 -20.84 3.84
N GLU A 41 3.80 -19.82 4.30
CA GLU A 41 4.05 -18.42 3.94
C GLU A 41 5.41 -17.92 4.45
N LYS A 42 5.86 -18.38 5.61
CA LYS A 42 7.23 -18.11 6.07
C LYS A 42 8.28 -18.64 5.10
N ARG A 43 8.02 -19.81 4.49
CA ARG A 43 8.94 -20.46 3.53
C ARG A 43 8.90 -19.83 2.13
N VAL A 44 7.72 -19.50 1.61
CA VAL A 44 7.55 -19.01 0.22
C VAL A 44 7.50 -17.49 0.12
N GLY A 45 7.22 -16.81 1.24
CA GLY A 45 6.99 -15.37 1.32
C GLY A 45 5.52 -15.00 1.23
N TYR A 46 5.14 -13.92 1.89
CA TYR A 46 3.80 -13.36 1.88
C TYR A 46 3.81 -11.99 1.22
N LEU A 47 3.09 -11.87 0.11
CA LEU A 47 3.03 -10.62 -0.63
C LEU A 47 2.05 -9.66 0.04
N VAL A 48 2.50 -8.44 0.30
CA VAL A 48 1.70 -7.32 0.77
C VAL A 48 1.67 -6.29 -0.33
N THR A 49 0.50 -5.73 -0.60
CA THR A 49 0.34 -4.70 -1.64
C THR A 49 -0.60 -3.58 -1.22
N ALA A 50 -0.30 -2.36 -1.66
CA ALA A 50 -1.23 -1.23 -1.69
C ALA A 50 -1.14 -0.57 -3.07
N VAL A 51 -2.22 -0.61 -3.84
CA VAL A 51 -2.30 -0.06 -5.18
C VAL A 51 -3.44 0.96 -5.20
N PRO A 52 -3.14 2.24 -4.97
CA PRO A 52 -4.16 3.27 -4.95
C PRO A 52 -4.46 3.79 -6.36
N GLY A 53 -5.57 4.49 -6.51
CA GLY A 53 -5.95 5.18 -7.74
C GLY A 53 -5.14 6.45 -8.00
N THR A 54 -5.54 7.17 -9.05
CA THR A 54 -4.89 8.39 -9.52
C THR A 54 -5.38 9.62 -8.75
N ILE A 55 -4.48 10.54 -8.43
CA ILE A 55 -4.75 11.88 -7.91
C ILE A 55 -4.14 12.94 -8.82
N THR A 56 -4.61 14.18 -8.67
CA THR A 56 -3.92 15.35 -9.23
C THR A 56 -2.79 15.76 -8.29
N ALA A 57 -1.57 15.77 -8.81
CA ALA A 57 -0.37 16.22 -8.13
C ALA A 57 -0.35 17.75 -7.96
N ALA A 58 0.58 18.25 -7.14
CA ALA A 58 0.76 19.69 -6.93
C ALA A 58 1.16 20.45 -8.20
N ASP A 59 1.82 19.78 -9.14
CA ASP A 59 2.19 20.34 -10.45
C ASP A 59 1.05 20.25 -11.50
N GLY A 60 -0.13 19.78 -11.09
CA GLY A 60 -1.30 19.58 -11.95
C GLY A 60 -1.27 18.30 -12.78
N SER A 61 -0.18 17.51 -12.72
CA SER A 61 -0.12 16.22 -13.41
C SER A 61 -1.00 15.17 -12.72
N LEU A 62 -1.44 14.18 -13.51
CA LEU A 62 -2.10 13.00 -12.96
C LEU A 62 -1.03 11.96 -12.59
N GLN A 63 -1.06 11.49 -11.35
CA GLN A 63 -0.19 10.41 -10.90
C GLN A 63 -0.94 9.48 -9.94
N GLN A 64 -0.42 8.28 -9.74
CA GLN A 64 -0.95 7.41 -8.70
C GLN A 64 -0.77 8.08 -7.33
N ALA A 65 -1.72 7.91 -6.41
CA ALA A 65 -1.53 8.38 -5.06
C ALA A 65 -0.25 7.75 -4.45
N PRO A 66 0.57 8.52 -3.72
CA PRO A 66 1.74 7.98 -3.08
C PRO A 66 1.31 6.97 -2.01
N CYS A 67 1.98 5.83 -1.91
CA CYS A 67 1.74 4.85 -0.86
C CYS A 67 3.03 4.47 -0.14
N VAL A 68 2.89 3.90 1.06
CA VAL A 68 3.98 3.37 1.87
C VAL A 68 3.53 2.08 2.57
N ILE A 69 4.40 1.08 2.60
CA ILE A 69 4.23 -0.11 3.44
C ILE A 69 5.21 -0.03 4.61
N LYS A 70 4.70 -0.23 5.83
CA LYS A 70 5.50 -0.37 7.04
C LYS A 70 5.31 -1.74 7.68
N VAL A 71 6.42 -2.37 8.05
CA VAL A 71 6.46 -3.59 8.87
C VAL A 71 7.16 -3.24 10.17
N ASP A 72 6.52 -3.53 11.30
CA ASP A 72 7.03 -3.19 12.64
C ASP A 72 7.45 -1.73 12.78
N GLY A 73 6.66 -0.82 12.20
CA GLY A 73 6.91 0.63 12.19
C GLY A 73 8.00 1.10 11.23
N LYS A 74 8.74 0.19 10.57
CA LYS A 74 9.77 0.53 9.59
C LYS A 74 9.20 0.54 8.18
N LYS A 75 9.49 1.61 7.43
CA LYS A 75 9.20 1.68 6.00
C LYS A 75 10.01 0.62 5.25
N VAL A 76 9.32 -0.22 4.48
CA VAL A 76 9.93 -1.31 3.69
C VAL A 76 9.68 -1.18 2.20
N ALA A 77 8.65 -0.44 1.79
CA ALA A 77 8.36 -0.15 0.38
C ALA A 77 7.58 1.16 0.22
N ASP A 78 7.70 1.77 -0.94
CA ASP A 78 6.84 2.85 -1.46
C ASP A 78 6.66 2.69 -2.98
N ASN A 79 5.91 3.61 -3.60
CA ASN A 79 5.73 3.68 -5.06
C ASN A 79 6.42 4.90 -5.69
N ASP A 80 7.61 5.28 -5.20
CA ASP A 80 8.39 6.43 -5.69
C ASP A 80 7.56 7.74 -5.73
N ALA A 81 6.79 7.96 -4.67
CA ALA A 81 5.88 9.09 -4.52
C ALA A 81 4.85 9.20 -5.67
N GLY A 82 4.30 8.07 -6.14
CA GLY A 82 3.29 8.03 -7.20
C GLY A 82 3.83 7.76 -8.61
N LYS A 83 5.16 7.70 -8.77
CA LYS A 83 5.82 7.48 -10.08
C LYS A 83 5.84 6.02 -10.51
N ASN A 84 5.73 5.08 -9.58
CA ASN A 84 5.66 3.66 -9.88
C ASN A 84 4.19 3.20 -9.99
N PRO A 85 3.67 2.88 -11.19
CA PRO A 85 2.26 2.54 -11.39
C PRO A 85 1.88 1.18 -10.80
N LYS A 86 2.84 0.37 -10.36
CA LYS A 86 2.58 -0.91 -9.69
C LYS A 86 2.09 -0.74 -8.25
N GLY A 87 2.05 0.48 -7.72
CA GLY A 87 1.80 0.74 -6.32
C GLY A 87 2.94 0.24 -5.43
N CYS A 88 2.62 0.05 -4.16
CA CYS A 88 3.54 -0.43 -3.15
C CYS A 88 3.43 -1.94 -3.04
N THR A 89 4.55 -2.63 -3.14
CA THR A 89 4.59 -4.09 -2.98
C THR A 89 5.77 -4.47 -2.09
N PHE A 90 5.56 -5.43 -1.20
CA PHE A 90 6.60 -5.96 -0.32
C PHE A 90 6.32 -7.43 -0.03
N THR A 91 7.33 -8.29 -0.09
CA THR A 91 7.19 -9.69 0.31
C THR A 91 7.80 -9.89 1.69
N ILE A 92 6.98 -10.20 2.69
CA ILE A 92 7.46 -10.60 4.01
C ILE A 92 8.04 -12.01 3.90
N LYS A 93 9.25 -12.20 4.42
CA LYS A 93 9.89 -13.51 4.56
C LYS A 93 10.36 -13.68 6.00
N GLY A 94 10.27 -14.91 6.49
CA GLY A 94 10.78 -15.32 7.80
C GLY A 94 12.20 -15.86 7.74
#